data_AF-A0A942NRJ4-F1
#
_entry.id   AF-A0A942NRJ4-F1
#
_cell.length_a   1.000
_cell.length_b   1.000
_cell.length_c   1.000
_cell.angle_alpha   90.00
_cell.angle_beta   90.00
_cell.angle_gamma   90.00
#
_symmetry.space_group_name_H-M   'P 1'
#
loop_
_entity.id
_entity.type
_entity.pdbx_description
1 polymer ?
#
loop_
_entity_poly.entity_id
_entity_poly.type
_entity_poly.pdbx_seq_one_letter_code
_entity_poly.pdbx_strand_id
1 'polypeptide(L)' 'IRRSGCTLAGWVAVRIDKDMPEFQANLDFLRAGIEAPLMGVLPYMPHPDFAYLASQLIIRN' A
#
# COMPACT_ATOMS: atom_id res chain seq x y z
N ILE A 1 8.11 2.37 -13.90
CA ILE A 1 8.64 3.04 -12.69
C ILE A 1 10.17 3.16 -12.77
N ARG A 2 10.99 2.12 -12.54
CA ARG A 2 12.47 2.25 -12.56
C ARG A 2 13.06 2.84 -13.86
N ARG A 3 12.43 2.59 -15.00
CA ARG A 3 12.86 3.12 -16.32
C ARG A 3 12.44 4.57 -16.61
N SER A 4 11.67 5.22 -15.74
CA SER A 4 11.21 6.60 -15.98
C SER A 4 12.21 7.67 -15.53
N GLY A 5 13.33 7.29 -14.90
CA GLY A 5 14.26 8.24 -14.27
C GLY A 5 13.71 8.88 -12.97
N CYS A 6 12.52 8.47 -12.52
CA CYS A 6 11.92 8.97 -11.29
C CYS A 6 12.29 8.09 -10.08
N THR A 7 12.43 8.71 -8.92
CA THR A 7 12.52 8.00 -7.64
C THR A 7 11.15 7.47 -7.23
N LEU A 8 11.08 6.20 -6.82
CA LEU A 8 9.88 5.64 -6.19
C LEU A 8 9.84 6.09 -4.72
N ALA A 9 9.06 7.13 -4.42
CA ALA A 9 9.00 7.72 -3.08
C ALA A 9 8.39 6.78 -2.01
N GLY A 10 7.54 5.85 -2.44
CA GLY A 10 6.87 4.90 -1.57
C GLY A 10 5.71 4.23 -2.29
N TRP A 11 5.03 3.34 -1.59
CA TRP A 11 3.86 2.62 -2.09
C TRP A 11 2.84 2.41 -0.98
N VAL A 12 1.59 2.16 -1.38
CA VAL A 12 0.47 1.86 -0.47
C VAL A 12 -0.05 0.49 -0.85
N ALA A 13 -0.23 -0.39 0.13
CA ALA A 13 -0.92 -1.66 -0.08
C ALA A 13 -2.42 -1.44 0.10
N VAL A 14 -3.25 -1.96 -0.81
CA VAL A 14 -4.71 -1.83 -0.72
C VAL A 14 -5.32 -3.22 -0.77
N ARG A 15 -6.13 -3.57 0.23
CA ARG A 15 -6.96 -4.77 0.19
C ARG A 15 -8.22 -4.45 -0.63
N ILE A 16 -8.28 -4.94 -1.87
CA ILE A 16 -9.36 -4.60 -2.81
C ILE A 16 -10.62 -5.45 -2.65
N ASP A 17 -10.54 -6.56 -1.92
CA ASP A 17 -11.64 -7.47 -1.63
C ASP A 17 -11.57 -7.94 -0.17
N LYS A 18 -12.73 -8.09 0.49
CA LYS A 18 -12.81 -8.55 1.89
C LYS A 18 -12.21 -9.95 2.09
N ASP A 19 -12.37 -10.82 1.09
CA ASP A 19 -11.97 -12.21 1.09
C ASP A 19 -10.74 -12.43 0.18
N MET A 20 -9.93 -11.37 -0.05
CA MET A 20 -8.72 -11.47 -0.86
C MET A 20 -7.80 -12.58 -0.32
N PRO A 21 -7.54 -13.65 -1.12
CA PRO A 21 -6.75 -14.77 -0.65
C PRO A 21 -5.30 -14.34 -0.41
N GLU A 22 -4.69 -14.92 0.62
CA GLU A 22 -3.26 -14.78 0.90
C GLU A 22 -2.77 -13.32 0.99
N PHE A 23 -3.62 -12.39 1.43
CA PHE A 23 -3.27 -10.96 1.50
C PHE A 23 -1.95 -10.73 2.26
N GLN A 24 -1.75 -11.41 3.38
CA GLN A 24 -0.56 -11.26 4.20
C GLN A 24 0.70 -11.77 3.48
N ALA A 25 0.63 -12.95 2.86
CA ALA A 25 1.76 -13.50 2.11
C ALA A 25 2.13 -12.61 0.91
N ASN A 26 1.12 -12.07 0.21
CA ASN A 26 1.33 -11.11 -0.89
C ASN A 26 1.98 -9.82 -0.39
N LEU A 27 1.51 -9.29 0.75
CA LEU A 27 2.09 -8.09 1.36
C LEU A 27 3.56 -8.31 1.73
N ASP A 28 3.90 -9.44 2.33
CA ASP A 28 5.27 -9.76 2.71
C ASP A 28 6.19 -9.95 1.50
N PHE A 29 5.71 -10.62 0.45
CA PHE A 29 6.44 -10.75 -0.82
C PHE A 29 6.72 -9.39 -1.46
N LEU A 30 5.71 -8.51 -1.55
CA LEU A 30 5.86 -7.17 -2.11
C LEU A 30 6.79 -6.31 -1.26
N ARG A 31 6.70 -6.41 0.07
CA ARG A 31 7.59 -5.69 0.99
C ARG A 31 9.06 -6.09 0.85
N ALA A 32 9.33 -7.34 0.48
CA ALA A 32 10.68 -7.81 0.19
C ALA A 32 11.19 -7.37 -1.20
N GLY A 33 10.30 -7.24 -2.19
CA GLY A 33 10.68 -6.97 -3.59
C GLY A 33 10.62 -5.49 -4.03
N ILE A 34 9.80 -4.67 -3.38
CA ILE A 34 9.68 -3.24 -3.68
C ILE A 34 10.68 -2.47 -2.84
N GLU A 35 11.75 -2.01 -3.47
CA GLU A 35 12.77 -1.14 -2.86
C GLU A 35 12.28 0.30 -2.70
N ALA A 36 11.17 0.47 -1.97
CA ALA A 36 10.64 1.77 -1.56
C ALA A 36 9.82 1.62 -0.27
N PRO A 37 9.68 2.68 0.52
CA PRO A 37 8.91 2.64 1.77
C PRO A 37 7.45 2.22 1.55
N LEU A 38 6.99 1.25 2.36
CA LEU A 38 5.55 1.01 2.53
C LEU A 38 4.98 2.15 3.38
N MET A 39 4.12 2.97 2.78
CA MET A 39 3.53 4.13 3.44
C MET A 39 2.28 3.77 4.25
N GLY A 40 1.63 2.64 3.96
CA GLY A 40 0.47 2.20 4.72
C GLY A 40 -0.25 1.04 4.07
N VAL A 41 -1.15 0.42 4.83
CA VAL A 41 -2.01 -0.68 4.37
C VAL A 41 -3.46 -0.24 4.52
N LEU A 42 -4.16 -0.08 3.40
CA LEU A 42 -5.57 0.30 3.37
C LEU A 42 -6.45 -0.96 3.40
N PRO A 43 -7.44 -1.03 4.30
CA PRO A 43 -8.37 -2.15 4.34
C PRO A 43 -9.34 -2.13 3.16
N TYR A 44 -10.03 -3.24 2.96
CA TYR A 44 -11.18 -3.27 2.05
C TYR A 44 -12.29 -2.39 2.60
N MET A 45 -12.77 -1.48 1.76
CA MET A 45 -13.77 -0.49 2.15
C MET A 45 -14.68 -0.20 0.94
N PRO A 46 -15.88 -0.81 0.87
CA PRO A 46 -16.79 -0.66 -0.28
C PRO A 46 -17.36 0.76 -0.40
N HIS A 47 -17.40 1.51 0.71
CA HIS A 47 -17.78 2.92 0.77
C HIS A 47 -16.62 3.71 1.37
N PRO A 48 -15.80 4.39 0.54
CA PRO A 48 -14.57 5.03 1.02
C PRO A 48 -14.83 6.14 2.03
N ASP A 49 -14.20 6.02 3.21
CA ASP A 49 -13.96 7.11 4.15
C ASP A 49 -12.53 7.60 3.97
N PHE A 50 -12.36 8.69 3.22
CA PHE A 50 -11.03 9.22 2.92
C PHE A 50 -10.29 9.77 4.14
N ALA A 51 -11.00 10.25 5.17
CA ALA A 51 -10.36 10.73 6.38
C ALA A 51 -9.76 9.56 7.16
N TYR A 52 -10.52 8.47 7.30
CA TYR A 52 -10.01 7.23 7.87
C TYR A 52 -8.84 6.67 7.04
N LEU A 53 -8.97 6.56 5.71
CA LEU A 53 -7.92 6.02 4.86
C LEU A 53 -6.63 6.86 4.91
N ALA A 54 -6.74 8.19 4.97
CA ALA A 54 -5.60 9.07 5.13
C ALA A 54 -4.88 8.84 6.47
N SER A 55 -5.62 8.57 7.55
CA SER A 55 -5.04 8.26 8.88
C SER A 55 -4.21 6.98 8.90
N GLN A 56 -4.36 6.10 7.91
CA GLN A 56 -3.59 4.85 7.78
C GLN A 56 -2.24 5.05 7.08
N LEU A 57 -1.96 6.26 6.56
CA LEU A 57 -0.74 6.57 5.83
C LEU A 57 0.31 7.25 6.73
N ILE A 58 1.54 6.80 6.61
CA ILE A 58 2.72 7.41 7.20
C ILE A 58 3.30 8.37 6.17
N ILE A 59 3.05 9.66 6.37
CA ILE A 59 3.67 10.73 5.59
C ILE A 59 4.94 11.16 6.33
N ARG A 60 6.11 10.93 5.73
CA ARG A 60 7.38 11.46 6.25
C ARG A 60 7.62 12.85 5.66
N ASN A 61 7.84 13.81 6.55
CA ASN A 61 8.24 15.19 6.22
C ASN A 61 9.67 15.22 5.67
#